data_AF-A0A945V883-F1
#
_entry.id   AF-A0A945V883-F1
#
_cell.length_a   1.000
_cell.length_b   1.000
_cell.length_c   1.000
_cell.angle_alpha   90.00
_cell.angle_beta   90.00
_cell.angle_gamma   90.00
#
_symmetry.space_group_name_H-M   'P 1'
#
loop_
_entity.id
_entity.type
_entity.pdbx_description
1 polymer ?
#
loop_
_entity_poly.entity_id
_entity_poly.type
_entity_poly.pdbx_seq_one_letter_code
_entity_poly.pdbx_strand_id
1 'polypeptide(L)'
;RSPSDQERAALSDLAAGLVSIETAKSMIDKKNLDMGKGPVDLTNYSLSDGDDLQSLVFAVGKNHNFENLRDWFQAIYEVLLGASQGPRFGGFISLYGVDETIELINQGLNGELIN
;
A
#
# COMPACT_ATOMS: atom_id res chain seq x y z
N ARG A 1 -5.06 -12.73 -9.40
CA ARG A 1 -6.55 -12.94 -9.30
C ARG A 1 -7.25 -11.58 -9.27
N SER A 2 -8.56 -11.51 -9.50
CA SER A 2 -9.30 -10.24 -9.32
C SER A 2 -9.32 -9.82 -7.85
N PRO A 3 -9.21 -8.51 -7.54
CA PRO A 3 -9.37 -8.02 -6.18
C PRO A 3 -10.86 -8.00 -5.77
N SER A 4 -11.12 -8.20 -4.47
CA SER A 4 -12.42 -7.90 -3.84
C SER A 4 -12.66 -6.38 -3.75
N ASP A 5 -13.85 -5.95 -3.32
CA ASP A 5 -14.16 -4.52 -3.18
C ASP A 5 -13.27 -3.83 -2.13
N GLN A 6 -13.01 -4.49 -1.00
CA GLN A 6 -12.11 -3.96 0.04
C GLN A 6 -10.67 -3.85 -0.47
N GLU A 7 -10.18 -4.88 -1.15
CA GLU A 7 -8.83 -4.89 -1.73
C GLU A 7 -8.68 -3.84 -2.83
N ARG A 8 -9.71 -3.66 -3.66
CA ARG A 8 -9.76 -2.62 -4.70
C ARG A 8 -9.68 -1.23 -4.10
N ALA A 9 -10.46 -0.95 -3.06
CA ALA A 9 -10.41 0.33 -2.36
C ALA A 9 -9.03 0.57 -1.72
N ALA A 10 -8.46 -0.44 -1.08
CA ALA A 10 -7.14 -0.36 -0.47
C ALA A 10 -6.02 -0.16 -1.49
N LEU A 11 -6.04 -0.89 -2.62
CA LEU A 11 -5.08 -0.73 -3.70
C LEU A 11 -5.17 0.67 -4.35
N SER A 12 -6.39 1.18 -4.55
CA SER A 12 -6.59 2.54 -5.07
C SER A 12 -6.01 3.59 -4.13
N ASP A 13 -6.20 3.44 -2.82
CA ASP A 13 -5.61 4.35 -1.83
C ASP A 13 -4.09 4.22 -1.76
N LEU A 14 -3.55 3.00 -1.89
CA LEU A 14 -2.11 2.80 -1.96
C LEU A 14 -1.51 3.54 -3.17
N ALA A 15 -2.12 3.42 -4.35
CA ALA A 15 -1.70 4.17 -5.53
C ALA A 15 -1.79 5.69 -5.30
N ALA A 16 -2.86 6.19 -4.70
CA ALA A 16 -2.99 7.62 -4.38
C ALA A 16 -1.93 8.12 -3.40
N GLY A 17 -1.57 7.32 -2.39
CA GLY A 17 -0.49 7.62 -1.45
C GLY A 17 0.89 7.61 -2.13
N LEU A 18 1.11 6.73 -3.10
CA LEU A 18 2.35 6.68 -3.88
C LEU A 18 2.50 7.88 -4.83
N VAL A 19 1.41 8.53 -5.24
CA VAL A 19 1.43 9.74 -6.07
C VAL A 19 1.85 11.00 -5.30
N SER A 20 1.58 11.06 -3.99
CA SER A 20 1.77 12.29 -3.20
C SER A 20 2.24 12.00 -1.78
N ILE A 21 3.39 12.59 -1.42
CA ILE A 21 3.89 12.59 -0.04
C ILE A 21 2.85 13.13 0.95
N GLU A 22 2.09 14.17 0.57
CA GLU A 22 1.05 14.73 1.44
C GLU A 22 -0.07 13.72 1.71
N THR A 23 -0.53 13.04 0.66
CA THR A 23 -1.53 11.96 0.77
C THR A 23 -1.00 10.81 1.62
N ALA A 24 0.24 10.38 1.39
CA ALA A 24 0.86 9.33 2.19
C ALA A 24 0.93 9.68 3.68
N LYS A 25 1.38 10.91 3.99
CA LYS A 25 1.44 11.42 5.38
C LYS A 25 0.06 11.45 6.03
N SER A 26 -0.95 11.97 5.32
CA SER A 26 -2.33 12.00 5.82
C SER A 26 -2.86 10.61 6.16
N MET A 27 -2.61 9.62 5.31
CA MET A 27 -3.01 8.22 5.56
C MET A 27 -2.30 7.63 6.79
N ILE A 28 -1.00 7.90 6.95
CA ILE A 28 -0.21 7.44 8.09
C ILE A 28 -0.71 8.06 9.40
N ASP A 29 -0.96 9.37 9.39
CA ASP A 29 -1.48 10.10 10.55
C ASP A 29 -2.88 9.65 10.93
N LYS A 30 -3.78 9.50 9.95
CA LYS A 30 -5.12 8.93 10.18
C LYS A 30 -5.03 7.58 10.90
N LYS A 31 -4.21 6.66 10.37
CA LYS A 31 -4.02 5.34 10.99
C LYS A 31 -3.49 5.47 12.41
N ASN A 32 -2.58 6.39 12.70
CA ASN A 32 -2.04 6.57 14.05
C ASN A 32 -3.11 7.11 15.02
N LEU A 33 -3.89 8.10 14.59
CA LEU A 33 -5.00 8.66 15.36
C LEU A 33 -6.05 7.59 15.69
N ASP A 34 -6.45 6.79 14.71
CA ASP A 34 -7.40 5.69 14.90
C ASP A 34 -6.87 4.61 15.86
N MET A 35 -5.53 4.45 15.94
CA MET A 35 -4.87 3.57 16.90
C MET A 35 -4.65 4.22 18.28
N GLY A 36 -5.18 5.42 18.54
CA GLY A 36 -5.00 6.15 19.79
C GLY A 36 -3.56 6.65 20.00
N LYS A 37 -2.78 6.75 18.93
CA LYS A 37 -1.42 7.29 18.94
C LYS A 37 -1.44 8.75 18.47
N GLY A 38 -0.51 9.55 19.00
CA GLY A 38 -0.29 10.90 18.48
C GLY A 38 0.28 10.88 17.06
N PRO A 39 0.32 12.06 16.39
CA PRO A 39 1.00 12.19 15.11
C PRO A 39 2.47 11.79 15.24
N VAL A 40 3.00 11.18 14.18
CA VAL A 40 4.42 10.82 14.12
C VAL A 40 5.17 11.89 13.35
N ASP A 41 6.44 12.12 13.67
CA ASP A 41 7.25 13.07 12.92
C ASP A 41 7.54 12.49 11.52
N LEU A 42 6.91 13.09 10.50
CA LEU A 42 7.06 12.73 9.10
C LEU A 42 7.83 13.79 8.31
N THR A 43 8.60 14.65 8.99
CA THR A 43 9.34 15.75 8.34
C THR A 43 10.24 15.23 7.22
N ASN A 44 10.90 14.08 7.43
CA ASN A 44 11.83 13.47 6.47
C ASN A 44 11.24 12.30 5.67
N TYR A 45 9.92 12.13 5.69
CA TYR A 45 9.27 11.05 4.94
C TYR A 45 9.57 11.14 3.44
N SER A 46 9.98 10.03 2.84
CA SER A 46 10.33 9.92 1.43
C SER A 46 9.64 8.74 0.74
N LEU A 47 9.23 8.94 -0.52
CA LEU A 47 8.75 7.86 -1.39
C LEU A 47 9.89 7.06 -2.04
N SER A 48 11.15 7.28 -1.65
CA SER A 48 12.30 6.48 -2.10
C SER A 48 12.79 5.48 -1.05
N ASP A 49 12.39 5.67 0.21
CA ASP A 49 12.85 4.84 1.33
C ASP A 49 11.90 3.66 1.60
N GLY A 50 12.46 2.47 1.74
CA GLY A 50 11.67 1.24 1.89
C GLY A 50 10.86 1.16 3.20
N ASP A 51 11.34 1.77 4.28
CA ASP A 51 10.63 1.79 5.57
C ASP A 51 9.51 2.84 5.59
N ASP A 52 9.73 4.00 4.97
CA ASP A 52 8.69 5.01 4.74
C ASP A 52 7.56 4.48 3.84
N LEU A 53 7.93 3.86 2.71
CA LEU A 53 6.97 3.19 1.83
C LEU A 53 6.24 2.06 2.55
N GLN A 54 6.93 1.28 3.37
CA GLN A 54 6.27 0.24 4.15
C GLN A 54 5.29 0.81 5.18
N SER A 55 5.57 1.99 5.72
CA SER A 55 4.68 2.69 6.66
C SER A 55 3.38 3.11 5.98
N LEU A 56 3.44 3.57 4.72
CA LEU A 56 2.26 3.83 3.89
C LEU A 56 1.46 2.54 3.63
N VAL A 57 2.11 1.46 3.17
CA VAL A 57 1.44 0.18 2.89
C VAL A 57 0.72 -0.36 4.14
N PHE A 58 1.34 -0.22 5.31
CA PHE A 58 0.73 -0.58 6.59
C PHE A 58 -0.46 0.32 6.94
N ALA A 59 -0.32 1.64 6.73
CA ALA A 59 -1.37 2.60 7.01
C ALA A 59 -2.63 2.31 6.19
N VAL A 60 -2.49 2.04 4.90
CA VAL A 60 -3.59 1.66 4.01
C VAL A 60 -4.33 0.42 4.54
N GLY A 61 -3.62 -0.67 4.83
CA GLY A 61 -4.27 -1.88 5.34
C GLY A 61 -5.04 -1.67 6.65
N LYS A 62 -4.56 -0.79 7.53
CA LYS A 62 -5.28 -0.42 8.76
C LYS A 62 -6.50 0.47 8.50
N ASN A 63 -6.36 1.48 7.64
CA ASN A 63 -7.47 2.39 7.29
C ASN A 63 -8.63 1.66 6.60
N HIS A 64 -8.34 0.57 5.89
CA HIS A 64 -9.34 -0.30 5.25
C HIS A 64 -9.86 -1.42 6.16
N ASN A 65 -9.55 -1.40 7.46
CA ASN A 65 -10.08 -2.32 8.46
C ASN A 65 -9.87 -3.82 8.15
N PHE A 66 -8.73 -4.19 7.58
CA PHE A 66 -8.36 -5.61 7.48
C PHE A 66 -8.21 -6.19 8.89
N GLU A 67 -9.09 -7.12 9.26
CA GLU A 67 -9.10 -7.79 10.59
C GLU A 67 -7.75 -8.46 10.86
N ASN A 68 -7.26 -9.22 9.87
CA ASN A 68 -5.93 -9.78 9.84
C ASN A 68 -5.10 -9.07 8.75
N LEU A 69 -4.10 -8.30 9.17
CA LEU A 69 -3.27 -7.53 8.24
C LEU A 69 -2.43 -8.43 7.31
N ARG A 70 -2.25 -9.71 7.64
CA ARG A 70 -1.63 -10.66 6.69
C ARG A 70 -2.45 -10.83 5.42
N ASP A 71 -3.77 -10.75 5.53
CA ASP A 71 -4.67 -10.91 4.38
C ASP A 71 -4.50 -9.72 3.41
N TRP A 72 -4.25 -8.51 3.93
CA TRP A 72 -3.89 -7.36 3.10
C TRP A 72 -2.59 -7.59 2.33
N PHE A 73 -1.53 -8.04 3.00
CA PHE A 73 -0.26 -8.30 2.32
C PHE A 73 -0.37 -9.44 1.30
N GLN A 74 -1.10 -10.51 1.64
CA GLN A 74 -1.38 -11.60 0.71
C GLN A 74 -2.16 -11.09 -0.51
N ALA A 75 -3.17 -10.24 -0.31
CA ALA A 75 -3.93 -9.63 -1.40
C ALA A 75 -3.06 -8.85 -2.37
N ILE A 76 -2.11 -8.04 -1.87
CA ILE A 76 -1.15 -7.33 -2.73
C ILE A 76 -0.42 -8.33 -3.64
N TYR A 77 0.12 -9.41 -3.07
CA TYR A 77 0.89 -10.40 -3.85
C TYR A 77 0.01 -11.19 -4.84
N GLU A 78 -1.19 -11.59 -4.44
CA GLU A 78 -2.06 -12.40 -5.27
C GLU A 78 -2.71 -11.61 -6.41
N VAL A 79 -2.96 -10.32 -6.19
CA VAL A 79 -3.53 -9.42 -7.19
C VAL A 79 -2.45 -8.91 -8.14
N LEU A 80 -1.30 -8.45 -7.61
CA LEU A 80 -0.28 -7.75 -8.42
C LEU A 80 0.80 -8.66 -9.00
N LEU A 81 1.10 -9.79 -8.35
CA LEU A 81 2.29 -10.59 -8.66
C LEU A 81 1.98 -12.07 -8.91
N GLY A 82 0.72 -12.49 -8.75
CA GLY A 82 0.30 -13.89 -8.92
C GLY A 82 0.93 -14.86 -7.91
N ALA A 83 1.44 -14.35 -6.80
CA ALA A 83 2.07 -15.13 -5.73
C ALA A 83 1.26 -15.02 -4.44
N SER A 84 1.36 -16.01 -3.54
CA SER A 84 0.68 -15.95 -2.23
C SER A 84 1.45 -15.15 -1.17
N GLN A 85 2.73 -14.89 -1.41
CA GLN A 85 3.63 -14.22 -0.47
C GLN A 85 4.85 -13.64 -1.19
N GLY A 86 5.56 -12.73 -0.53
CA GLY A 86 6.81 -12.15 -1.00
C GLY A 86 7.53 -11.35 0.09
N PRO A 87 8.54 -10.53 -0.27
CA PRO A 87 9.30 -9.72 0.69
C PRO A 87 8.45 -8.62 1.37
N ARG A 88 9.06 -7.72 2.15
CA ARG A 88 8.36 -6.51 2.60
C ARG A 88 8.04 -5.64 1.38
N PHE A 89 6.77 -5.27 1.21
CA PHE A 89 6.33 -4.58 0.00
C PHE A 89 6.93 -3.18 -0.14
N GLY A 90 7.17 -2.45 0.95
CA GLY A 90 7.84 -1.14 0.87
C GLY A 90 9.25 -1.22 0.29
N GLY A 91 10.02 -2.25 0.65
CA GLY A 91 11.33 -2.52 0.05
C GLY A 91 11.23 -2.93 -1.42
N PHE A 92 10.19 -3.66 -1.80
CA PHE A 92 9.90 -3.94 -3.20
C PHE A 92 9.65 -2.65 -3.98
N ILE A 93 8.81 -1.74 -3.48
CA ILE A 93 8.50 -0.46 -4.14
C ILE A 93 9.77 0.39 -4.31
N SER A 94 10.61 0.49 -3.28
CA SER A 94 11.86 1.26 -3.33
C SER A 94 12.83 0.75 -4.41
N LEU A 95 12.84 -0.57 -4.69
CA LEU A 95 13.70 -1.18 -5.70
C LEU A 95 13.07 -1.25 -7.09
N TYR A 96 11.76 -1.51 -7.17
CA TYR A 96 11.01 -1.67 -8.42
C TYR A 96 10.68 -0.31 -9.05
N GLY A 97 10.46 0.69 -8.21
CA GLY A 97 10.08 2.04 -8.60
C GLY A 97 8.65 2.38 -8.21
N VAL A 98 8.44 3.63 -7.80
CA VAL A 98 7.14 4.15 -7.37
C VAL A 98 6.17 4.22 -8.55
N ASP A 99 6.60 4.79 -9.68
CA ASP A 99 5.78 4.94 -10.87
C ASP A 99 5.39 3.58 -11.46
N GLU A 100 6.35 2.64 -11.51
CA GLU A 100 6.14 1.27 -11.95
C GLU A 100 5.18 0.52 -11.01
N THR A 101 5.25 0.77 -9.70
CA THR A 101 4.31 0.20 -8.74
C THR A 101 2.90 0.76 -8.94
N ILE A 102 2.75 2.07 -9.17
CA ILE A 102 1.45 2.70 -9.43
C ILE A 102 0.82 2.07 -10.68
N GLU A 103 1.61 1.92 -11.75
CA GLU A 103 1.16 1.29 -12.98
C GLU A 103 0.76 -0.18 -12.77
N LEU A 104 1.57 -0.95 -12.03
CA LEU A 104 1.24 -2.33 -11.66
C LEU A 104 -0.08 -2.43 -10.89
N ILE A 105 -0.32 -1.50 -9.95
CA ILE A 105 -1.58 -1.42 -9.22
C ILE A 105 -2.75 -1.16 -10.18
N ASN A 106 -2.61 -0.19 -11.10
CA ASN A 106 -3.65 0.12 -12.07
C ASN A 106 -3.99 -1.09 -12.96
N GLN A 107 -2.98 -1.81 -13.44
CA GLN A 107 -3.17 -3.04 -14.22
C GLN A 107 -3.91 -4.12 -13.40
N GLY A 108 -3.54 -4.30 -12.13
CA GLY A 108 -4.22 -5.22 -11.22
C GLY A 108 -5.68 -4.83 -10.96
N LEU A 109 -5.97 -3.54 -10.82
CA LEU A 109 -7.33 -3.01 -10.65
C LEU A 109 -8.18 -3.22 -11.92
N ASN A 110 -7.59 -3.07 -13.10
CA ASN A 110 -8.27 -3.28 -14.38
C ASN A 110 -8.41 -4.75 -14.77
N GLY A 111 -7.78 -5.67 -14.03
CA GLY A 111 -7.80 -7.11 -14.33
C GLY A 111 -6.85 -7.52 -15.45
N GLU A 112 -5.92 -6.66 -15.84
CA GLU A 112 -4.98 -6.87 -16.95
C GLU A 112 -3.87 -7.89 -16.62
N LEU A 113 -3.70 -8.21 -15.33
CA LEU A 113 -2.72 -9.19 -14.84
C LEU A 113 -3.27 -10.64 -14.81
N ILE A 114 -4.53 -10.83 -15.21
CA ILE A 114 -5.20 -12.13 -15.21
C ILE A 114 -5.16 -12.69 -16.63
N ASN A 115 -4.51 -13.84 -16.81
CA ASN A 115 -4.58 -14.64 -18.04
C ASN A 115 -5.76 -15.62 -17.99
#